data_AF-A0A9X9Q894-F1
#
_entry.id   AF-A0A9X9Q894-F1
#
_cell.length_a   1.000
_cell.length_b   1.000
_cell.length_c   1.000
_cell.angle_alpha   90.00
_cell.angle_beta   90.00
_cell.angle_gamma   90.00
#
_symmetry.space_group_name_H-M   'P 1'
#
loop_
_entity.id
_entity.type
_entity.pdbx_description
1 polymer ?
#
loop_
_entity_poly.entity_id
_entity_poly.type
_entity_poly.pdbx_seq_one_letter_code
_entity_poly.pdbx_strand_id
1 'polypeptide(L)'
;QNIAGAKWSAFYEEQSQQAKTYPLEEIQDPINKRQLRALQQSGSSVLSADKRERLNTILNTMSTIYSTGKACKPNNPQECLLLEPG
;
A
#
# COMPACT_ATOMS: atom_id res chain seq x y z
N GLN A 1 -12.81 9.99 1.26
CA GLN A 1 -11.77 9.42 0.37
C GLN A 1 -10.47 10.18 0.60
N ASN A 2 -9.34 9.49 0.72
CA ASN A 2 -8.02 10.14 0.89
C ASN A 2 -7.49 10.63 -0.47
N ILE A 3 -7.91 11.84 -0.87
CA ILE A 3 -7.59 12.46 -2.17
C ILE A 3 -6.07 12.66 -2.33
N ALA A 4 -5.35 12.97 -1.24
CA ALA A 4 -3.91 13.17 -1.28
C ALA A 4 -3.16 11.86 -1.62
N GLY A 5 -3.56 10.74 -1.01
CA GLY A 5 -2.96 9.43 -1.29
C GLY A 5 -3.18 8.97 -2.74
N ALA A 6 -4.37 9.21 -3.29
CA ALA A 6 -4.67 8.91 -4.69
C ALA A 6 -3.83 9.77 -5.66
N LYS A 7 -3.72 11.09 -5.42
CA LYS A 7 -2.87 11.99 -6.20
C LYS A 7 -1.40 11.58 -6.16
N TRP A 8 -0.88 11.25 -4.98
CA TRP A 8 0.49 10.77 -4.82
C TRP A 8 0.75 9.47 -5.59
N SER A 9 -0.17 8.51 -5.48
CA SER A 9 -0.03 7.21 -6.15
C SER A 9 -0.04 7.35 -7.68
N ALA A 10 -0.89 8.24 -8.22
CA ALA A 10 -0.94 8.52 -9.65
C ALA A 10 0.36 9.17 -10.16
N PHE A 11 0.86 10.18 -9.43
CA PHE A 11 2.14 10.82 -9.72
C PHE A 11 3.29 9.81 -9.72
N TYR A 12 3.40 9.01 -8.65
CA TYR A 12 4.49 8.03 -8.53
C TYR A 12 4.47 7.01 -9.67
N GLU A 13 3.27 6.60 -10.11
CA GLU A 13 3.15 5.68 -11.22
C GLU A 13 3.63 6.28 -12.54
N GLU A 14 3.21 7.51 -12.85
CA GLU A 14 3.67 8.22 -14.04
C GLU A 14 5.19 8.34 -14.05
N GLN A 15 5.79 8.74 -12.92
CA GLN A 15 7.23 8.87 -12.80
C GLN A 15 7.95 7.52 -12.87
N SER A 16 7.35 6.44 -12.37
CA SER A 16 7.92 5.09 -12.50
C SER A 16 7.99 4.64 -13.95
N GLN A 17 6.93 4.89 -14.73
CA GLN A 17 6.93 4.56 -16.16
C GLN A 17 7.96 5.38 -16.94
N GLN A 18 8.09 6.67 -16.62
CA GLN A 18 9.15 7.51 -17.20
C GLN A 18 10.55 7.03 -16.79
N ALA A 19 10.76 6.65 -15.53
CA ALA A 19 12.05 6.19 -15.05
C ALA A 19 12.54 4.93 -15.76
N LYS A 20 11.64 4.03 -16.20
CA LYS A 20 11.97 2.78 -16.91
C LYS A 20 12.61 3.00 -18.28
N THR A 21 12.55 4.20 -18.85
CA THR A 21 13.19 4.51 -20.13
C THR A 21 14.70 4.73 -20.01
N TYR A 22 15.21 4.90 -18.79
CA TYR A 22 16.64 5.08 -18.52
C TYR A 22 17.33 3.74 -18.22
N PRO A 23 18.27 3.25 -19.04
CA PRO A 23 19.00 2.01 -18.77
C PRO A 23 19.91 2.18 -17.54
N LEU A 24 19.72 1.36 -16.50
CA LEU A 24 20.48 1.49 -15.25
C LEU A 24 21.97 1.19 -15.42
N GLU A 25 22.32 0.41 -16.44
CA GLU A 25 23.66 0.00 -16.82
C GLU A 25 24.49 1.21 -17.29
N GLU A 26 23.84 2.19 -17.91
CA GLU A 26 24.46 3.41 -18.47
C GLU A 26 24.65 4.51 -17.42
N ILE A 27 23.99 4.40 -16.26
CA ILE A 27 24.11 5.38 -15.17
C ILE A 27 25.37 5.11 -14.36
N GLN A 28 26.35 6.02 -14.49
CA GLN A 28 27.63 5.94 -13.80
C GLN A 28 27.55 6.42 -12.34
N ASP A 29 26.81 7.50 -12.10
CA ASP A 29 26.70 8.05 -10.74
C ASP A 29 25.92 7.07 -9.84
N PRO A 30 26.52 6.59 -8.74
CA PRO A 30 25.91 5.55 -7.91
C PRO A 30 24.67 6.03 -7.16
N ILE A 31 24.57 7.33 -6.86
CA ILE A 31 23.42 7.91 -6.15
C ILE A 31 22.22 7.95 -7.11
N ASN A 32 22.44 8.50 -8.32
CA ASN A 32 21.42 8.57 -9.36
C ASN A 32 20.95 7.18 -9.78
N LYS A 33 21.88 6.23 -9.92
CA LYS A 33 21.55 4.82 -10.22
C LYS A 33 20.66 4.20 -9.16
N ARG A 34 20.91 4.50 -7.88
CA ARG A 34 20.09 4.01 -6.76
C ARG A 34 18.70 4.64 -6.76
N GLN A 35 18.60 5.94 -7.00
CA GLN A 35 17.33 6.66 -7.07
C GLN A 35 16.47 6.17 -8.25
N LEU A 36 17.05 6.05 -9.44
CA LEU A 36 16.36 5.51 -10.62
C LEU A 36 15.92 4.07 -10.39
N ARG A 37 16.75 3.21 -9.80
CA ARG A 37 16.35 1.84 -9.45
C ARG A 37 15.13 1.81 -8.54
N ALA A 38 15.07 2.68 -7.53
CA ALA A 38 13.92 2.77 -6.65
C ALA A 38 12.65 3.26 -7.39
N LEU A 39 12.78 4.21 -8.31
CA LEU A 39 11.65 4.70 -9.12
C LEU A 39 11.17 3.68 -10.16
N GLN A 40 12.06 2.88 -10.74
CA GLN A 40 11.71 1.86 -11.73
C GLN A 40 10.96 0.66 -11.13
N GLN A 41 11.02 0.46 -9.81
CA GLN A 41 10.22 -0.55 -9.13
C GLN A 41 8.75 -0.17 -9.21
N SER A 42 8.00 -0.95 -10.01
CA SER A 42 6.56 -0.78 -10.10
C SER A 42 5.95 -1.21 -8.78
N GLY A 43 5.22 -0.29 -8.13
CA GLY A 43 4.47 -0.61 -6.92
C GLY A 43 3.28 -1.54 -7.23
N SER A 44 2.13 -1.27 -6.60
CA SER A 44 0.88 -2.01 -6.86
C SER A 44 0.28 -1.79 -8.26
N SER A 45 0.97 -1.08 -9.14
CA SER A 45 0.53 -0.68 -10.47
C SER A 45 0.70 -1.72 -11.57
N VAL A 46 1.48 -2.78 -11.32
CA VAL A 46 1.53 -3.93 -12.23
C VAL A 46 0.20 -4.68 -12.31
N LEU A 47 -0.67 -4.46 -11.33
CA LEU A 47 -2.00 -5.06 -11.27
C LEU A 47 -2.99 -4.27 -12.13
N SER A 48 -3.92 -4.97 -12.78
CA SER A 48 -5.08 -4.33 -13.41
C SER A 48 -5.90 -3.54 -12.38
N ALA A 49 -6.69 -2.57 -12.86
CA ALA A 49 -7.52 -1.72 -12.00
C ALA A 49 -8.38 -2.53 -11.02
N ASP A 50 -9.05 -3.59 -11.50
CA ASP A 50 -9.90 -4.47 -10.68
C ASP A 50 -9.10 -5.22 -9.60
N LYS A 51 -7.91 -5.74 -9.96
CA LYS A 51 -7.04 -6.44 -9.00
C LYS A 51 -6.52 -5.51 -7.92
N ARG A 52 -6.18 -4.27 -8.29
CA ARG A 52 -5.74 -3.23 -7.36
C ARG A 52 -6.87 -2.80 -6.43
N GLU A 53 -8.07 -2.61 -6.95
CA GLU A 53 -9.25 -2.31 -6.12
C GLU A 53 -9.53 -3.45 -5.14
N ARG A 54 -9.55 -4.70 -5.63
CA ARG A 54 -9.77 -5.88 -4.79
C ARG A 54 -8.73 -6.00 -3.68
N LEU A 55 -7.45 -5.77 -4.00
CA LEU A 55 -6.36 -5.78 -3.01
C LEU A 55 -6.58 -4.72 -1.93
N ASN A 56 -6.90 -3.49 -2.33
CA ASN A 56 -7.18 -2.40 -1.38
C ASN A 56 -8.37 -2.72 -0.47
N THR A 57 -9.44 -3.29 -1.02
CA THR A 57 -10.59 -3.74 -0.22
C THR A 57 -10.19 -4.79 0.80
N ILE A 58 -9.39 -5.79 0.42
CA ILE A 58 -8.92 -6.85 1.33
C ILE A 58 -8.09 -6.24 2.46
N LEU A 59 -7.09 -5.41 2.13
CA LEU A 59 -6.21 -4.77 3.12
C LEU A 59 -6.99 -3.89 4.11
N ASN A 60 -7.93 -3.09 3.61
CA ASN A 60 -8.78 -2.24 4.45
C ASN A 60 -9.73 -3.07 5.33
N THR A 61 -10.27 -4.16 4.79
CA THR A 61 -11.15 -5.07 5.55
C THR A 61 -10.38 -5.75 6.67
N MET A 62 -9.20 -6.29 6.38
CA MET A 62 -8.34 -6.91 7.40
C MET A 62 -7.95 -5.92 8.50
N SER A 63 -7.55 -4.70 8.12
CA SER A 63 -7.18 -3.64 9.06
C SER A 63 -8.36 -3.23 9.96
N THR A 64 -9.57 -3.12 9.38
CA THR A 64 -10.79 -2.84 10.15
C THR A 64 -11.09 -3.97 11.12
N ILE A 65 -11.07 -5.22 10.66
CA ILE A 65 -11.32 -6.40 11.52
C ILE A 65 -10.33 -6.43 12.69
N TYR A 66 -9.04 -6.19 12.44
CA TYR A 66 -8.03 -6.18 13.50
C TYR A 66 -8.28 -5.07 14.53
N SER A 67 -8.55 -3.84 14.07
CA SER A 67 -8.68 -2.66 14.93
C SER A 67 -10.01 -2.56 15.68
N THR A 68 -11.10 -3.13 15.13
CA THR A 68 -12.44 -3.04 15.72
C THR A 68 -12.97 -4.37 16.21
N GLY A 69 -12.22 -5.46 16.01
CA GLY A 69 -12.57 -6.80 16.47
C GLY A 69 -12.69 -6.84 17.99
N LYS A 70 -13.73 -7.51 18.49
CA LYS A 70 -14.01 -7.64 19.92
C LYS A 70 -14.29 -9.09 20.29
N ALA A 71 -13.82 -9.49 21.46
CA ALA A 71 -14.09 -10.79 22.06
C ALA A 71 -14.90 -10.59 23.34
N CYS A 72 -15.94 -11.40 23.55
CA CYS A 72 -16.86 -11.27 24.68
C CYS A 72 -16.58 -12.33 25.74
N LYS A 73 -16.81 -11.99 27.01
CA LYS A 73 -16.61 -12.94 28.12
C LYS A 73 -17.64 -14.08 28.06
N PRO A 74 -17.24 -15.34 28.26
CA PRO A 74 -18.19 -16.47 28.25
C PRO A 74 -19.31 -16.36 29.28
N ASN A 75 -18.99 -15.85 30.47
CA ASN A 75 -19.92 -15.74 31.61
C ASN A 75 -20.73 -14.43 31.60
N ASN A 76 -20.34 -13.46 30.78
CA ASN A 76 -21.06 -12.20 30.61
C ASN A 76 -20.96 -11.74 29.15
N PRO A 77 -21.81 -12.27 28.24
CA PRO A 77 -21.72 -12.01 26.81
C PRO A 77 -21.93 -10.54 26.40
N GLN A 78 -22.42 -9.69 27.30
CA GLN A 78 -22.56 -8.24 27.07
C GLN A 78 -21.25 -7.48 27.27
N GLU A 79 -20.28 -8.08 27.98
CA GLU A 79 -18.98 -7.50 28.22
C GLU A 79 -17.98 -8.01 27.18
N CYS A 80 -17.64 -7.15 26.23
CA CYS A 80 -16.70 -7.42 25.15
C CYS A 80 -15.53 -6.46 25.17
N LEU A 81 -14.33 -6.98 24.94
CA LEU A 81 -13.09 -6.22 24.92
C LEU A 81 -12.52 -6.18 23.51
N LEU A 82 -11.97 -5.02 23.14
CA LEU A 82 -11.18 -4.85 21.93
C LEU A 82 -9.79 -5.45 22.14
N LEU A 83 -9.04 -5.62 21.04
CA LEU A 83 -7.67 -6.10 21.12
C LEU A 83 -6.71 -5.09 21.79
N GLU A 84 -6.92 -3.79 21.59
CA GLU A 84 -6.11 -2.72 22.20
C GLU A 84 -7.02 -1.65 22.87
N PRO A 85 -6.67 -1.15 24.08
CA PRO A 85 -5.52 -1.55 24.91
C PRO A 85 -5.66 -2.93 25.58
N GLY A 86 -6.81 -3.58 25.45
CA GLY A 86 -7.10 -4.90 26.03
C GLY A 86 -7.45 -4.85 27.51
#